data_AF-A0A8T5Q8J2-F1
#
_entry.id   AF-A0A8T5Q8J2-F1
#
_cell.length_a   1.000
_cell.length_b   1.000
_cell.length_c   1.000
_cell.angle_alpha   90.00
_cell.angle_beta   90.00
_cell.angle_gamma   90.00
#
_symmetry.space_group_name_H-M   'P 1'
#
loop_
_entity.id
_entity.type
_entity.pdbx_description
1 polymer ?
#
loop_
_entity_poly.entity_id
_entity_poly.type
_entity_poly.pdbx_seq_one_letter_code
_entity_poly.pdbx_strand_id
1 'polypeptide(L)'
;MLTDDKCFHFADGRKASSIKELKEILNQMSEAEFRHHVNNERNDFANWVEGVFEERKLAQNMREVSEREGLIIILNEFFREKKHKMKSHEKLKRLIIPKNKIISQGKEKELSGKDIKGIVDEAKHVLSQAIHKTTKKPKHRRIEHPDYTKFVVKEFIYGFVLGLIFGLIMLGIIFNLKP
;
A
#
# COMPACT_ATOMS: atom_id res chain seq x y z
N MET A 1 -23.58 4.91 -2.04
CA MET A 1 -23.53 3.48 -1.70
C MET A 1 -23.20 2.72 -2.96
N LEU A 2 -22.38 1.67 -2.88
CA LEU A 2 -22.13 0.81 -4.03
C LEU A 2 -23.42 0.08 -4.42
N THR A 3 -23.61 -0.11 -5.72
CA THR A 3 -24.69 -0.93 -6.25
C THR A 3 -24.42 -2.40 -5.89
N ASP A 4 -25.48 -3.20 -5.78
CA ASP A 4 -25.38 -4.56 -5.23
C ASP A 4 -24.49 -5.48 -6.07
N ASP A 5 -24.43 -5.25 -7.39
CA ASP A 5 -23.55 -5.92 -8.36
C ASP A 5 -22.05 -5.65 -8.12
N LYS A 6 -21.72 -4.55 -7.42
CA LYS A 6 -20.34 -4.18 -7.10
C LYS A 6 -19.93 -4.54 -5.67
N CYS A 7 -20.85 -5.06 -4.86
CA CYS A 7 -20.52 -5.56 -3.53
C CYS A 7 -19.81 -6.91 -3.65
N PHE A 8 -18.92 -7.22 -2.70
CA PHE A 8 -18.37 -8.56 -2.55
C PHE A 8 -19.35 -9.41 -1.74
N HIS A 9 -19.80 -10.53 -2.29
CA HIS A 9 -20.76 -11.42 -1.63
C HIS A 9 -20.02 -12.65 -1.07
N PHE A 10 -20.27 -12.95 0.21
CA PHE A 10 -19.71 -14.10 0.91
C PHE A 10 -20.71 -15.26 0.92
N ALA A 11 -20.21 -16.48 1.09
CA ALA A 11 -21.04 -17.70 1.07
C ALA A 11 -22.07 -17.74 2.22
N ASP A 12 -21.81 -17.03 3.32
CA ASP A 12 -22.69 -16.95 4.49
C ASP A 12 -23.73 -15.83 4.40
N GLY A 13 -23.83 -15.14 3.26
CA GLY A 13 -24.77 -14.05 3.02
C GLY A 13 -24.32 -12.69 3.52
N ARG A 14 -23.14 -12.57 4.14
CA ARG A 14 -22.51 -11.26 4.37
C ARG A 14 -22.14 -10.62 3.03
N LYS A 15 -22.04 -9.29 3.03
CA LYS A 15 -21.50 -8.54 1.90
C LYS A 15 -20.60 -7.40 2.34
N ALA A 16 -19.55 -7.14 1.56
CA ALA A 16 -18.72 -5.95 1.70
C ALA A 16 -19.04 -4.96 0.59
N SER A 17 -19.43 -3.75 0.97
CA SER A 17 -19.63 -2.60 0.08
C SER A 17 -18.47 -1.61 0.15
N SER A 18 -17.43 -1.89 0.93
CA SER A 18 -16.22 -1.07 0.97
C SER A 18 -15.00 -1.89 1.37
N ILE A 19 -13.81 -1.40 1.02
CA ILE A 19 -12.54 -1.99 1.47
C ILE A 19 -12.47 -2.04 3.01
N LYS A 20 -13.15 -1.10 3.70
CA LYS A 20 -13.19 -1.06 5.17
C LYS A 20 -14.04 -2.21 5.71
N GLU A 21 -15.22 -2.43 5.14
CA GLU A 21 -16.10 -3.55 5.50
C GLU A 21 -15.43 -4.90 5.19
N LEU A 22 -14.73 -5.02 4.06
CA LEU A 22 -13.93 -6.21 3.76
C LEU A 22 -12.93 -6.49 4.90
N LYS A 23 -12.19 -5.48 5.36
CA LYS A 23 -11.26 -5.63 6.49
C LYS A 23 -12.00 -6.10 7.75
N GLU A 24 -13.14 -5.50 8.07
CA GLU A 24 -13.95 -5.88 9.25
C GLU A 24 -14.40 -7.34 9.19
N ILE A 25 -14.88 -7.77 8.02
CA ILE A 25 -15.28 -9.16 7.76
C ILE A 25 -14.07 -10.10 7.88
N LEU A 26 -12.92 -9.76 7.30
CA LEU A 26 -11.69 -10.56 7.39
C LEU A 26 -11.24 -10.82 8.84
N ASN A 27 -11.44 -9.86 9.76
CA ASN A 27 -11.09 -10.06 11.18
C ASN A 27 -11.97 -11.14 11.85
N GLN A 28 -13.18 -11.36 11.36
CA GLN A 28 -14.16 -12.28 11.93
C GLN A 28 -14.32 -13.57 11.09
N MET A 29 -13.78 -13.57 9.88
CA MET A 29 -13.85 -14.67 8.93
C MET A 29 -13.07 -15.89 9.42
N SER A 30 -13.64 -17.09 9.24
CA SER A 30 -12.94 -18.34 9.55
C SER A 30 -11.86 -18.64 8.51
N GLU A 31 -10.84 -19.42 8.89
CA GLU A 31 -9.78 -19.80 7.96
C GLU A 31 -10.32 -20.64 6.78
N ALA A 32 -11.30 -21.52 7.03
CA ALA A 32 -11.91 -22.34 5.99
C ALA A 32 -12.62 -21.49 4.91
N GLU A 33 -13.39 -20.49 5.34
CA GLU A 33 -14.07 -19.54 4.44
C GLU A 33 -13.04 -18.68 3.68
N PHE A 34 -12.00 -18.21 4.36
CA PHE A 34 -10.93 -17.44 3.74
C PHE A 34 -10.24 -18.20 2.60
N ARG A 35 -9.94 -19.49 2.80
CA ARG A 35 -9.29 -20.35 1.80
C ARG A 35 -10.15 -20.63 0.56
N HIS A 36 -11.46 -20.39 0.61
CA HIS A 36 -12.29 -20.45 -0.59
C HIS A 36 -12.03 -19.28 -1.54
N HIS A 37 -11.63 -18.12 -1.01
CA HIS A 37 -11.38 -16.89 -1.77
C HIS A 37 -9.89 -16.66 -2.06
N VAL A 38 -9.01 -17.23 -1.25
CA VAL A 38 -7.56 -17.07 -1.37
C VAL A 38 -6.88 -18.44 -1.38
N ASN A 39 -6.21 -18.75 -2.49
CA ASN A 39 -5.38 -19.94 -2.65
C ASN A 39 -4.12 -19.61 -3.46
N ASN A 40 -3.32 -20.62 -3.80
CA ASN A 40 -2.05 -20.43 -4.50
C ASN A 40 -2.19 -19.85 -5.92
N GLU A 41 -3.38 -19.93 -6.52
CA GLU A 41 -3.64 -19.51 -7.90
C GLU A 41 -4.45 -18.21 -7.97
N ARG A 42 -5.31 -17.95 -6.98
CA ARG A 42 -6.23 -16.81 -6.99
C ARG A 42 -6.36 -16.10 -5.64
N ASN A 43 -6.65 -14.80 -5.73
CA ASN A 43 -7.10 -13.99 -4.61
C ASN A 43 -8.29 -13.14 -5.07
N ASP A 44 -9.50 -13.59 -4.74
CA ASP A 44 -10.74 -12.97 -5.20
C ASP A 44 -10.92 -11.56 -4.60
N PHE A 45 -10.41 -11.34 -3.37
CA PHE A 45 -10.43 -10.03 -2.74
C PHE A 45 -9.59 -9.02 -3.50
N ALA A 46 -8.40 -9.41 -3.98
CA ALA A 46 -7.56 -8.54 -4.79
C ALA A 46 -8.22 -8.19 -6.12
N ASN A 47 -8.85 -9.16 -6.77
CA ASN A 47 -9.58 -8.93 -8.02
C ASN A 47 -10.74 -7.95 -7.84
N TRP A 48 -11.50 -8.10 -6.75
CA TRP A 48 -12.58 -7.17 -6.42
C TRP A 48 -12.07 -5.76 -6.10
N VAL A 49 -11.00 -5.65 -5.29
CA VAL A 49 -10.39 -4.36 -4.94
C VAL A 49 -9.89 -3.62 -6.18
N GLU A 50 -9.25 -4.33 -7.12
CA GLU A 50 -8.81 -3.74 -8.39
C GLU A 50 -9.99 -3.37 -9.30
N GLY A 51 -10.96 -4.27 -9.48
CA GLY A 51 -12.06 -4.06 -10.42
C GLY A 51 -13.09 -3.03 -9.98
N VAL A 52 -13.34 -2.90 -8.67
CA VAL A 52 -14.42 -2.03 -8.16
C VAL A 52 -13.90 -0.68 -7.66
N PHE A 53 -12.72 -0.65 -7.04
CA PHE A 53 -12.16 0.57 -6.46
C PHE A 53 -10.95 1.12 -7.21
N GLU A 54 -10.48 0.41 -8.26
CA GLU A 54 -9.31 0.78 -9.06
C GLU A 54 -8.02 0.94 -8.23
N GLU A 55 -7.96 0.31 -7.05
CA GLU A 55 -6.82 0.39 -6.13
C GLU A 55 -5.74 -0.63 -6.53
N ARG A 56 -5.17 -0.46 -7.73
CA ARG A 56 -4.26 -1.44 -8.36
C ARG A 56 -3.04 -1.81 -7.52
N LYS A 57 -2.42 -0.82 -6.87
CA LYS A 57 -1.26 -1.05 -5.99
C LYS A 57 -1.64 -1.90 -4.77
N LEU A 58 -2.80 -1.63 -4.18
CA LEU A 58 -3.30 -2.41 -3.04
C LEU A 58 -3.59 -3.84 -3.48
N ALA A 59 -4.28 -4.02 -4.60
CA ALA A 59 -4.60 -5.34 -5.14
C ALA A 59 -3.34 -6.15 -5.46
N GLN A 60 -2.31 -5.53 -6.05
CA GLN A 60 -1.02 -6.19 -6.29
C GLN A 60 -0.41 -6.70 -4.98
N ASN A 61 -0.30 -5.84 -3.97
CA ASN A 61 0.23 -6.26 -2.66
C ASN A 61 -0.61 -7.39 -2.03
N MET A 62 -1.93 -7.35 -2.18
CA MET A 62 -2.82 -8.40 -1.67
C MET A 62 -2.58 -9.76 -2.36
N ARG A 63 -2.21 -9.79 -3.65
CA ARG A 63 -1.90 -11.04 -4.37
C ARG A 63 -0.60 -11.70 -3.91
N GLU A 64 0.32 -10.93 -3.32
CA GLU A 64 1.59 -11.44 -2.80
C GLU A 64 1.44 -12.14 -1.43
N VAL A 65 0.22 -12.17 -0.87
CA VAL A 65 -0.05 -12.70 0.46
C VAL A 65 -1.15 -13.75 0.40
N SER A 66 -0.84 -14.93 0.95
CA SER A 66 -1.75 -16.08 1.04
C SER A 66 -2.41 -16.24 2.42
N GLU A 67 -1.99 -15.46 3.41
CA GLU A 67 -2.44 -15.56 4.80
C GLU A 67 -3.37 -14.40 5.17
N ARG A 68 -4.46 -14.71 5.90
CA ARG A 68 -5.50 -13.76 6.28
C ARG A 68 -4.94 -12.57 7.08
N GLU A 69 -4.07 -12.84 8.05
CA GLU A 69 -3.43 -11.83 8.89
C GLU A 69 -2.55 -10.89 8.06
N GLY A 70 -1.84 -11.43 7.07
CA GLY A 70 -1.02 -10.62 6.16
C GLY A 70 -1.88 -9.66 5.33
N LEU A 71 -3.04 -10.10 4.84
CA LEU A 71 -4.00 -9.25 4.16
C LEU A 71 -4.53 -8.13 5.07
N ILE A 72 -4.84 -8.43 6.34
CA ILE A 72 -5.27 -7.43 7.32
C ILE A 72 -4.18 -6.37 7.55
N ILE A 73 -2.91 -6.77 7.62
CA ILE A 73 -1.76 -5.85 7.74
C ILE A 73 -1.68 -4.92 6.53
N ILE A 74 -1.78 -5.46 5.32
CA ILE A 74 -1.78 -4.67 4.07
C ILE A 74 -2.93 -3.66 4.06
N LEU A 75 -4.13 -4.06 4.46
CA LEU A 75 -5.29 -3.17 4.51
C LEU A 75 -5.11 -2.06 5.56
N ASN A 76 -4.52 -2.37 6.72
CA ASN A 76 -4.17 -1.37 7.73
C ASN A 76 -3.20 -0.32 7.20
N GLU A 77 -2.16 -0.76 6.49
CA GLU A 77 -1.18 0.12 5.85
C GLU A 77 -1.87 1.08 4.87
N PHE A 78 -2.73 0.54 4.02
CA PHE A 78 -3.48 1.31 3.03
C PHE A 78 -4.33 2.43 3.68
N PHE A 79 -5.06 2.12 4.75
CA PHE A 79 -5.86 3.13 5.45
C PHE A 79 -4.99 4.19 6.13
N ARG A 80 -3.81 3.80 6.64
CA ARG A 80 -2.84 4.75 7.21
C ARG A 80 -2.34 5.72 6.14
N GLU A 81 -1.92 5.21 4.98
CA GLU A 81 -1.47 6.05 3.85
C GLU A 81 -2.56 7.02 3.39
N LYS A 82 -3.80 6.55 3.22
CA LYS A 82 -4.92 7.41 2.81
C LYS A 82 -5.22 8.51 3.84
N LYS A 83 -5.17 8.19 5.13
CA LYS A 83 -5.37 9.17 6.22
C LYS A 83 -4.31 10.28 6.19
N HIS A 84 -3.05 9.93 5.92
CA HIS A 84 -1.97 10.93 5.79
C HIS A 84 -2.14 11.83 4.57
N LYS A 85 -2.51 11.28 3.41
CA LYS A 85 -2.76 12.07 2.19
C LYS A 85 -3.88 13.07 2.39
N MET A 86 -4.97 12.65 3.05
CA MET A 86 -6.13 13.51 3.30
C MET A 86 -5.80 14.69 4.23
N LYS A 87 -5.06 14.45 5.33
CA LYS A 87 -4.62 15.51 6.24
C LYS A 87 -3.71 16.54 5.57
N SER A 88 -2.77 16.09 4.73
CA SER A 88 -1.87 16.97 3.98
C SER A 88 -2.64 17.85 2.99
N HIS A 89 -3.61 17.27 2.28
CA HIS A 89 -4.46 18.00 1.34
C HIS A 89 -5.38 19.01 2.07
N GLU A 90 -5.92 18.65 3.24
CA GLU A 90 -6.72 19.56 4.07
C GLU A 90 -5.89 20.74 4.59
N LYS A 91 -4.66 20.48 5.05
CA LYS A 91 -3.72 21.54 5.45
C LYS A 91 -3.42 22.49 4.28
N LEU A 92 -3.25 21.95 3.07
CA LEU A 92 -3.02 22.75 1.87
C LEU A 92 -4.23 23.62 1.52
N LYS A 93 -5.45 23.08 1.61
CA LYS A 93 -6.69 23.87 1.39
C LYS A 93 -6.83 25.05 2.35
N ARG A 94 -6.41 24.90 3.61
CA ARG A 94 -6.43 25.98 4.61
C ARG A 94 -5.36 27.05 4.39
N LEU A 95 -4.25 26.71 3.73
CA LEU A 95 -3.17 27.65 3.40
C LEU A 95 -3.49 28.49 2.15
N ILE A 96 -4.45 28.06 1.32
CA ILE A 96 -4.96 28.87 0.21
C ILE A 96 -5.94 29.90 0.80
N ILE A 97 -5.42 31.08 1.13
CA ILE A 97 -6.22 32.25 1.53
C ILE A 97 -7.23 32.54 0.40
N PRO A 98 -8.53 32.79 0.70
CA PRO A 98 -9.49 33.20 -0.32
C PRO A 98 -9.00 34.48 -0.99
N LYS A 99 -8.85 34.47 -2.32
CA LYS A 99 -8.47 35.66 -3.13
C LYS A 99 -9.30 36.91 -2.82
N ASN A 100 -10.52 36.75 -2.28
CA ASN A 100 -11.38 37.86 -1.87
C ASN A 100 -10.90 38.65 -0.64
N LYS A 101 -9.93 38.19 0.16
CA LYS A 101 -9.46 38.94 1.34
C LYS A 101 -8.33 39.94 1.02
N ILE A 102 -7.71 39.86 -0.16
CA ILE A 102 -6.61 40.77 -0.54
C ILE A 102 -7.13 42.09 -1.14
N ILE A 103 -8.36 42.12 -1.66
CA ILE A 103 -8.90 43.29 -2.38
C ILE A 103 -9.40 44.40 -1.42
N SER A 104 -9.61 44.13 -0.12
CA SER A 104 -10.21 45.12 0.77
C SER A 104 -9.23 46.02 1.54
N GLN A 105 -7.91 45.89 1.37
CA GLN A 105 -6.94 46.77 2.04
C GLN A 105 -5.71 47.05 1.16
N GLY A 106 -5.90 47.87 0.13
CA GLY A 106 -4.78 48.41 -0.63
C GLY A 106 -5.25 49.57 -1.49
N LYS A 107 -5.03 50.79 -1.02
CA LYS A 107 -5.01 51.98 -1.88
C LYS A 107 -4.17 51.65 -3.11
N GLU A 108 -4.73 51.82 -4.30
CA GLU A 108 -3.97 51.89 -5.55
C GLU A 108 -2.90 52.98 -5.40
N LYS A 109 -1.69 52.58 -5.04
CA LYS A 109 -0.51 53.29 -5.48
C LYS A 109 -0.15 52.61 -6.79
N GLU A 110 -0.34 53.35 -7.88
CA GLU A 110 0.07 53.00 -9.22
C GLU A 110 1.58 52.68 -9.20
N LEU A 111 1.92 51.41 -9.06
CA LEU A 111 3.31 50.95 -9.05
C LEU A 111 3.80 50.94 -10.49
N SER A 112 4.88 51.68 -10.72
CA SER A 112 5.55 51.78 -12.01
C SER A 112 5.90 50.38 -12.53
N GLY A 113 5.71 50.13 -13.83
CA GLY A 113 5.96 48.83 -14.46
C GLY A 113 7.39 48.29 -14.29
N LYS A 114 8.35 49.13 -13.86
CA LYS A 114 9.71 48.71 -13.49
C LYS A 114 9.75 47.92 -12.18
N ASP A 115 8.88 48.25 -11.22
CA ASP A 115 8.85 47.61 -9.89
C ASP A 115 8.19 46.22 -9.95
N ILE A 116 7.21 46.06 -10.83
CA ILE A 116 6.53 44.78 -11.08
C ILE A 116 7.51 43.75 -11.65
N LYS A 117 8.41 44.18 -12.55
CA LYS A 117 9.39 43.28 -13.17
C LYS A 117 10.38 42.73 -12.14
N GLY A 118 10.84 43.57 -11.20
CA GLY A 118 11.73 43.15 -10.11
C GLY A 118 11.09 42.09 -9.20
N ILE A 119 9.83 42.29 -8.82
CA ILE A 119 9.09 41.34 -7.96
C ILE A 119 8.88 40.00 -8.68
N VAL A 120 8.56 40.03 -9.98
CA VAL A 120 8.38 38.82 -10.78
C VAL A 120 9.69 38.05 -10.93
N ASP A 121 10.80 38.74 -11.15
CA ASP A 121 12.11 38.11 -11.30
C ASP A 121 12.63 37.54 -9.97
N GLU A 122 12.37 38.22 -8.84
CA GLU A 122 12.66 37.69 -7.51
C GLU A 122 11.82 36.46 -7.17
N ALA A 123 10.52 36.48 -7.49
CA ALA A 123 9.63 35.34 -7.31
C ALA A 123 10.06 34.12 -8.16
N LYS A 124 10.49 34.35 -9.41
CA LYS A 124 11.05 33.30 -10.27
C LYS A 124 12.33 32.71 -9.69
N HIS A 125 13.18 33.55 -9.10
CA HIS A 125 14.43 33.10 -8.50
C HIS A 125 14.19 32.22 -7.26
N VAL A 126 13.28 32.63 -6.37
CA VAL A 126 12.89 31.83 -5.20
C VAL A 126 12.23 30.51 -5.60
N LEU A 127 11.40 30.52 -6.64
CA LEU A 127 10.73 29.30 -7.13
C LEU A 127 11.74 28.32 -7.75
N SER A 128 12.71 28.82 -8.52
CA SER A 128 13.81 28.01 -9.07
C SER A 128 14.64 27.33 -7.98
N GLN A 129 14.93 28.04 -6.89
CA GLN A 129 15.63 27.47 -5.72
C GLN A 129 14.81 26.41 -4.97
N ALA A 130 13.48 26.58 -4.90
CA ALA A 130 12.59 25.62 -4.26
C ALA A 130 12.44 24.33 -5.08
N ILE A 131 12.36 24.44 -6.42
CA ILE A 131 12.25 23.29 -7.32
C ILE A 131 13.52 22.44 -7.30
N HIS A 132 14.71 23.04 -7.20
CA HIS A 132 15.95 22.28 -7.03
C HIS A 132 16.08 21.55 -5.68
N LYS A 133 15.29 21.91 -4.65
CA LYS A 133 15.23 21.18 -3.37
C LYS A 133 14.24 19.99 -3.41
N THR A 134 13.28 19.96 -4.34
CA THR A 134 12.23 18.92 -4.40
C THR A 134 12.52 17.76 -5.37
N THR A 135 13.63 17.77 -6.10
CA THR A 135 14.08 16.64 -6.95
C THR A 135 14.91 15.59 -6.24
N LYS A 136 15.13 15.71 -4.92
CA LYS A 136 15.62 14.57 -4.13
C LYS A 136 14.48 13.57 -3.94
N LYS A 137 14.40 12.58 -4.86
CA LYS A 137 13.62 11.34 -4.70
C LYS A 137 13.68 10.91 -3.22
N PRO A 138 12.54 10.74 -2.54
CA PRO A 138 12.56 10.29 -1.16
C PRO A 138 13.28 8.94 -1.12
N LYS A 139 14.39 8.91 -0.36
CA LYS A 139 15.17 7.73 -0.05
C LYS A 139 14.18 6.68 0.45
N HIS A 140 14.04 5.60 -0.32
CA HIS A 140 13.20 4.46 0.03
C HIS A 140 13.63 3.98 1.42
N ARG A 141 12.86 4.39 2.43
CA ARG A 141 13.08 3.95 3.80
C ARG A 141 12.63 2.50 3.78
N ARG A 142 13.59 1.59 3.63
CA ARG A 142 13.42 0.16 3.91
C ARG A 142 12.87 0.09 5.33
N ILE A 143 11.56 -0.11 5.43
CA ILE A 143 10.92 -0.43 6.69
C ILE A 143 11.37 -1.85 6.95
N GLU A 144 12.29 -2.03 7.89
CA GLU A 144 12.56 -3.33 8.48
C GLU A 144 11.30 -3.75 9.25
N HIS A 145 10.34 -4.32 8.53
CA HIS A 145 9.29 -5.11 9.14
C HIS A 145 9.92 -6.40 9.66
N PRO A 146 9.46 -6.95 10.80
CA PRO A 146 9.91 -8.25 11.29
C PRO A 146 9.66 -9.32 10.20
N ASP A 147 10.77 -9.62 9.56
CA ASP A 147 11.18 -10.70 8.67
C ASP A 147 10.23 -11.92 8.59
N TYR A 148 9.09 -11.77 7.91
CA TYR A 148 8.23 -12.91 7.55
C TYR A 148 8.93 -13.83 6.54
N THR A 149 9.86 -13.27 5.74
CA THR A 149 10.79 -14.01 4.88
C THR A 149 11.71 -14.95 5.65
N LYS A 150 12.13 -14.61 6.88
CA LYS A 150 12.89 -15.54 7.73
C LYS A 150 12.08 -16.75 8.16
N PHE A 151 10.75 -16.67 8.26
CA PHE A 151 9.95 -17.82 8.69
C PHE A 151 9.86 -18.88 7.59
N VAL A 152 9.55 -18.46 6.37
CA VAL A 152 9.44 -19.38 5.21
C VAL A 152 10.80 -19.96 4.81
N VAL A 153 11.86 -19.15 4.83
CA VAL A 153 13.21 -19.62 4.46
C VAL A 153 13.79 -20.57 5.50
N LYS A 154 13.50 -20.39 6.80
CA LYS A 154 13.95 -21.30 7.85
C LYS A 154 13.35 -22.70 7.66
N GLU A 155 12.03 -22.80 7.47
CA GLU A 155 11.35 -24.09 7.25
C GLU A 155 11.90 -24.81 6.00
N PHE A 156 12.21 -24.06 4.93
CA PHE A 156 12.79 -24.64 3.72
C PHE A 156 14.23 -25.13 3.93
N ILE A 157 15.05 -24.40 4.70
CA ILE A 157 16.42 -24.81 5.04
C ILE A 157 16.41 -26.08 5.90
N TYR A 158 15.53 -26.15 6.91
CA TYR A 158 15.42 -27.35 7.74
C TYR A 158 14.98 -28.57 6.93
N GLY A 159 13.98 -28.40 6.04
CA GLY A 159 13.56 -29.47 5.12
C GLY A 159 14.67 -29.94 4.18
N PHE A 160 15.45 -29.02 3.62
CA PHE A 160 16.56 -29.36 2.72
C PHE A 160 17.71 -30.07 3.44
N VAL A 161 18.11 -29.59 4.62
CA VAL A 161 19.17 -30.22 5.43
C VAL A 161 18.74 -31.61 5.89
N LEU A 162 17.50 -31.76 6.36
CA LEU A 162 16.96 -33.06 6.76
C LEU A 162 16.91 -34.03 5.57
N GLY A 163 16.47 -33.57 4.40
CA GLY A 163 16.47 -34.35 3.16
C GLY A 163 17.86 -34.83 2.73
N LEU A 164 18.90 -33.98 2.84
CA LEU A 164 20.28 -34.37 2.55
C LEU A 164 20.80 -35.45 3.52
N ILE A 165 20.50 -35.32 4.81
CA ILE A 165 20.90 -36.31 5.82
C ILE A 165 20.24 -37.67 5.52
N PHE A 166 18.93 -37.70 5.28
CA PHE A 166 18.22 -38.92 4.90
C PHE A 166 18.73 -39.52 3.59
N GLY A 167 19.04 -38.68 2.60
CA GLY A 167 19.61 -39.11 1.33
C GLY A 167 20.96 -39.81 1.49
N LEU A 168 21.85 -39.28 2.33
CA LEU A 168 23.16 -39.88 2.60
C LEU A 168 23.05 -41.21 3.36
N ILE A 169 22.11 -41.31 4.31
CA ILE A 169 21.84 -42.57 5.03
C ILE A 169 21.34 -43.65 4.06
N MET A 170 20.36 -43.31 3.21
CA MET A 170 19.84 -44.23 2.20
C MET A 170 20.92 -44.67 1.21
N LEU A 171 21.78 -43.74 0.77
CA LEU A 171 22.89 -44.05 -0.12
C LEU A 171 23.89 -45.02 0.54
N GLY A 172 24.24 -44.78 1.81
CA GLY A 172 25.13 -45.65 2.58
C GLY A 172 24.59 -47.06 2.76
N ILE A 173 23.28 -47.22 2.98
CA ILE A 173 22.62 -48.53 3.07
C ILE A 173 22.70 -49.26 1.73
N ILE A 174 22.42 -48.56 0.61
CA ILE A 174 22.48 -49.14 -0.74
C ILE A 174 23.90 -49.63 -1.08
N PHE A 175 24.94 -48.87 -0.73
CA PHE A 175 26.33 -49.29 -0.98
C PHE A 175 26.81 -50.42 -0.05
N ASN A 176 26.33 -50.49 1.19
CA ASN A 176 26.63 -51.62 2.11
C ASN A 176 25.86 -52.90 1.78
N LEU A 177 24.81 -52.82 0.96
CA LEU A 177 24.04 -53.99 0.48
C LEU A 177 24.62 -54.60 -0.79
N LYS A 178 25.78 -54.13 -1.28
CA LYS A 178 26.49 -54.74 -2.39
C LYS A 178 27.40 -55.86 -1.83
N PRO A 179 27.11 -57.14 -2.07
CA PRO A 179 27.89 -58.27 -1.56
C PRO A 179 29.28 -58.36 -2.18
#